data_AF-A0A9Q1DSA9-F1
#
_entry.id   AF-A0A9Q1DSA9-F1
#
_cell.length_a   1.000
_cell.length_b   1.000
_cell.length_c   1.000
_cell.angle_alpha   90.00
_cell.angle_beta   90.00
_cell.angle_gamma   90.00
#
_symmetry.space_group_name_H-M   'P 1'
#
loop_
_entity.id
_entity.type
_entity.pdbx_description
1 polymer ?
#
loop_
_entity_poly.entity_id
_entity_poly.type
_entity_poly.pdbx_seq_one_letter_code
_entity_poly.pdbx_strand_id
1 'polypeptide(L)'
;MNIEEKDHRGHNTILVERACEEKRIQFGKVEDEINQMIQERIKTMEEVKQSSELSKGNSEKEIEDTVQVFTALMHTIERSPSELVELINEKQEAAEKWEKDFIEKLEREIAELTRRKTELKELSYSEDYIHILRIFPTLSTLSHMKIPSNIPLYADPCLGTVRKMLSQLVELITEEEKRFSAKDLEKIQQYADDVTLDPDTAHPCLRVKEV
;
A
#
# COMPACT_ATOMS: atom_id res chain seq x y z
N MET A 1 5.05 -70.73 -59.77
CA MET A 1 6.49 -70.73 -60.07
C MET A 1 7.16 -71.01 -58.74
N ASN A 2 7.58 -72.25 -58.52
CA ASN A 2 8.20 -72.69 -57.27
C ASN A 2 9.63 -72.16 -57.23
N ILE A 3 9.97 -71.37 -56.21
CA ILE A 3 11.36 -71.06 -55.89
C ILE A 3 11.73 -72.01 -54.75
N GLU A 4 12.51 -73.04 -55.09
CA GLU A 4 13.14 -73.95 -54.13
C GLU A 4 14.25 -73.19 -53.39
N GLU A 5 14.09 -73.01 -52.08
CA GLU A 5 15.15 -72.49 -51.22
C GLU A 5 16.01 -73.68 -50.74
N LYS A 6 17.26 -73.72 -51.19
CA LYS A 6 18.25 -74.71 -50.73
C LYS A 6 18.58 -74.46 -49.27
N ASP A 7 18.21 -75.41 -48.42
CA ASP A 7 18.52 -75.40 -47.00
C ASP A 7 20.04 -75.57 -46.76
N HIS A 8 20.64 -74.61 -46.08
CA HIS A 8 22.08 -74.60 -45.77
C HIS A 8 22.30 -75.13 -44.35
N ARG A 9 23.10 -76.20 -44.20
CA ARG A 9 23.39 -76.84 -42.90
C ARG A 9 24.04 -75.84 -41.93
N GLY A 10 23.23 -75.22 -41.08
CA GLY A 10 23.65 -74.28 -40.06
C GLY A 10 22.82 -72.99 -40.00
N HIS A 11 21.94 -72.73 -40.97
CA HIS A 11 21.09 -71.54 -40.99
C HIS A 11 19.62 -71.91 -40.85
N ASN A 12 18.93 -71.25 -39.92
CA ASN A 12 17.50 -71.42 -39.73
C ASN A 12 16.77 -70.58 -40.79
N THR A 13 16.37 -71.22 -41.89
CA THR A 13 15.71 -70.57 -43.03
C THR A 13 14.23 -70.39 -42.70
N ILE A 14 13.77 -69.14 -42.56
CA ILE A 14 12.36 -68.82 -42.24
C ILE A 14 11.66 -68.43 -43.55
N LEU A 15 10.51 -69.04 -43.85
CA LEU A 15 9.69 -68.65 -45.00
C LEU A 15 9.30 -67.17 -44.90
N VAL A 16 9.50 -66.43 -45.99
CA VAL A 16 9.21 -64.98 -46.10
C VAL A 16 7.80 -64.62 -45.63
N GLU A 17 6.81 -65.48 -45.91
CA GLU A 17 5.41 -65.30 -45.50
C GLU A 17 5.24 -65.33 -43.97
N ARG A 18 5.94 -66.24 -43.27
CA ARG A 18 5.90 -66.30 -41.80
C ARG A 18 6.55 -65.07 -41.18
N ALA A 19 7.71 -64.65 -41.70
CA ALA A 19 8.40 -63.44 -41.26
C ALA A 19 7.54 -62.18 -41.51
N CYS A 20 6.80 -62.12 -42.62
CA CYS A 20 5.84 -61.05 -42.90
C CYS A 20 4.68 -61.04 -41.89
N GLU A 21 4.10 -62.20 -41.55
CA GLU A 21 2.98 -62.27 -40.62
C GLU A 21 3.39 -61.86 -39.19
N GLU A 22 4.57 -62.29 -38.73
CA GLU A 22 5.15 -61.84 -37.46
C GLU A 22 5.37 -60.31 -37.44
N LYS A 23 5.82 -59.73 -38.57
CA LYS A 23 5.96 -58.28 -38.72
C LYS A 23 4.62 -57.55 -38.72
N ARG A 24 3.57 -58.10 -39.34
CA ARG A 24 2.22 -57.51 -39.31
C ARG A 24 1.64 -57.42 -37.89
N ILE A 25 1.86 -58.46 -37.08
CA ILE A 25 1.45 -58.44 -35.65
C ILE A 25 2.23 -57.37 -34.88
N GLN A 26 3.54 -57.21 -35.14
CA GLN A 26 4.33 -56.13 -34.54
C GLN A 26 3.86 -54.74 -35.00
N PHE A 27 3.46 -54.58 -36.27
CA PHE A 27 2.94 -53.31 -36.77
C PHE A 27 1.68 -52.89 -36.03
N GLY A 28 0.75 -53.81 -35.77
CA GLY A 28 -0.45 -53.49 -34.98
C GLY A 28 -0.12 -52.94 -33.59
N LYS A 29 0.86 -53.54 -32.89
CA LYS A 29 1.30 -53.03 -31.57
C LYS A 29 1.91 -51.64 -31.64
N VAL A 30 2.78 -51.40 -32.63
CA VAL A 30 3.41 -50.09 -32.84
C VAL A 30 2.36 -49.05 -33.25
N GLU A 31 1.36 -49.44 -34.05
CA GLU A 31 0.24 -48.58 -34.43
C GLU A 31 -0.61 -48.19 -33.21
N ASP A 32 -0.90 -49.12 -32.30
CA ASP A 32 -1.60 -48.84 -31.03
C ASP A 32 -0.80 -47.88 -30.14
N GLU A 33 0.53 -48.09 -29.99
CA GLU A 33 1.42 -47.19 -29.25
C GLU A 33 1.44 -45.78 -29.85
N ILE A 34 1.55 -45.66 -31.18
CA ILE A 34 1.49 -44.38 -31.89
C ILE A 34 0.14 -43.69 -31.65
N ASN A 35 -0.97 -44.43 -31.73
CA ASN A 35 -2.31 -43.89 -31.49
C ASN A 35 -2.46 -43.39 -30.05
N GLN A 36 -1.93 -44.11 -29.06
CA GLN A 36 -1.92 -43.66 -27.67
C GLN A 36 -1.11 -42.36 -27.52
N MET A 37 0.10 -42.31 -28.06
CA MET A 37 0.93 -41.10 -28.03
C MET A 37 0.22 -39.91 -28.68
N ILE A 38 -0.48 -40.11 -29.81
CA ILE A 38 -1.26 -39.06 -30.45
C ILE A 38 -2.33 -38.51 -29.51
N GLN A 39 -3.09 -39.37 -28.82
CA GLN A 39 -4.13 -38.95 -27.88
C GLN A 39 -3.54 -38.19 -26.68
N GLU A 40 -2.43 -38.67 -26.12
CA GLU A 40 -1.72 -37.96 -25.05
C GLU A 40 -1.25 -36.57 -25.50
N ARG A 41 -0.69 -36.46 -26.72
CA ARG A 41 -0.26 -35.16 -27.26
C ARG A 41 -1.42 -34.21 -27.54
N ILE A 42 -2.59 -34.71 -27.97
CA ILE A 42 -3.80 -33.90 -28.11
C ILE A 42 -4.24 -33.37 -26.75
N LYS A 43 -4.32 -34.24 -25.73
CA LYS A 43 -4.71 -33.83 -24.37
C LYS A 43 -3.77 -32.77 -23.79
N THR A 44 -2.45 -32.99 -23.87
CA THR A 44 -1.45 -32.00 -23.41
C THR A 44 -1.58 -30.68 -24.17
N MET A 45 -1.88 -30.70 -25.47
CA MET A 45 -2.08 -29.49 -26.25
C MET A 45 -3.29 -28.69 -25.77
N GLU A 46 -4.39 -29.36 -25.39
CA GLU A 46 -5.58 -28.73 -24.82
C GLU A 46 -5.29 -28.11 -23.45
N GLU A 47 -4.60 -28.84 -22.57
CA GLU A 47 -4.17 -28.34 -21.25
C GLU A 47 -3.27 -27.09 -21.38
N VAL A 48 -2.33 -27.08 -22.32
CA VAL A 48 -1.46 -25.93 -22.58
C VAL A 48 -2.26 -24.73 -23.10
N LYS A 49 -3.23 -24.95 -23.99
CA LYS A 49 -4.11 -23.86 -24.48
C LYS A 49 -4.92 -23.25 -23.35
N GLN A 50 -5.54 -24.08 -22.51
CA GLN A 50 -6.31 -23.61 -21.37
C GLN A 50 -5.44 -22.83 -20.38
N SER A 51 -4.24 -23.34 -20.06
CA SER A 51 -3.28 -22.65 -19.21
C SER A 51 -2.84 -21.29 -19.78
N SER A 52 -2.65 -21.22 -21.11
CA SER A 52 -2.33 -19.97 -21.80
C SER A 52 -3.47 -18.94 -21.70
N GLU A 53 -4.72 -19.37 -21.82
CA GLU A 53 -5.89 -18.48 -21.68
C GLU A 53 -6.03 -17.95 -20.25
N LEU A 54 -5.86 -18.82 -19.24
CA LEU A 54 -5.86 -18.43 -17.83
C LEU A 54 -4.73 -17.45 -17.51
N SER A 55 -3.52 -17.71 -18.00
CA SER A 55 -2.36 -16.82 -17.83
C SER A 55 -2.61 -15.43 -18.43
N LYS A 56 -3.25 -15.37 -19.60
CA LYS A 56 -3.64 -14.11 -20.23
C LYS A 56 -4.66 -13.34 -19.37
N GLY A 57 -5.72 -14.02 -18.91
CA GLY A 57 -6.73 -13.40 -18.05
C GLY A 57 -6.14 -12.90 -16.72
N ASN A 58 -5.24 -13.67 -16.11
CA ASN A 58 -4.53 -13.25 -14.90
C ASN A 58 -3.67 -12.00 -15.15
N SER A 59 -2.96 -11.95 -16.28
CA SER A 59 -2.15 -10.79 -16.64
C SER A 59 -3.00 -9.53 -16.85
N GLU A 60 -4.14 -9.65 -17.53
CA GLU A 60 -5.09 -8.55 -17.72
C GLU A 60 -5.64 -8.04 -16.38
N LYS A 61 -5.99 -8.96 -15.47
CA LYS A 61 -6.45 -8.62 -14.12
C LYS A 61 -5.38 -7.91 -13.28
N GLU A 62 -4.13 -8.36 -13.38
CA GLU A 62 -3.00 -7.74 -12.66
C GLU A 62 -2.71 -6.32 -13.17
N ILE A 63 -2.85 -6.09 -14.49
CA ILE A 63 -2.78 -4.74 -15.07
C ILE A 63 -3.90 -3.85 -14.54
N GLU A 64 -5.13 -4.34 -14.50
CA GLU A 64 -6.29 -3.59 -13.98
C GLU A 64 -6.09 -3.20 -12.50
N ASP A 65 -5.74 -4.16 -11.66
CA ASP A 65 -5.46 -3.94 -10.23
C ASP A 65 -4.33 -2.92 -10.05
N THR A 66 -3.26 -3.02 -10.86
CA THR A 66 -2.15 -2.06 -10.83
C THR A 66 -2.62 -0.65 -11.18
N VAL A 67 -3.33 -0.48 -12.29
CA VAL A 67 -3.84 0.82 -12.74
C VAL A 67 -4.76 1.43 -11.69
N GLN A 68 -5.64 0.63 -11.07
CA GLN A 68 -6.55 1.11 -10.04
C GLN A 68 -5.81 1.68 -8.83
N VAL A 69 -4.78 0.98 -8.33
CA VAL A 69 -3.98 1.44 -7.18
C VAL A 69 -3.23 2.72 -7.50
N PHE A 70 -2.52 2.76 -8.63
CA PHE A 70 -1.78 3.96 -9.02
C PHE A 70 -2.71 5.15 -9.25
N THR A 71 -3.91 4.93 -9.79
CA THR A 71 -4.92 5.98 -9.94
C THR A 71 -5.35 6.54 -8.58
N ALA A 72 -5.63 5.68 -7.60
CA ALA A 72 -6.01 6.12 -6.25
C ALA A 72 -4.87 6.88 -5.54
N LEU A 73 -3.62 6.41 -5.69
CA LEU A 73 -2.43 7.08 -5.19
C LEU A 73 -2.25 8.47 -5.81
N MET A 74 -2.34 8.56 -7.15
CA MET A 74 -2.23 9.84 -7.86
C MET A 74 -3.30 10.83 -7.43
N HIS A 75 -4.56 10.40 -7.34
CA HIS A 75 -5.65 11.26 -6.87
C HIS A 75 -5.38 11.81 -5.46
N THR A 76 -4.81 11.00 -4.57
CA THR A 76 -4.44 11.44 -3.20
C THR A 76 -3.31 12.47 -3.24
N ILE A 77 -2.26 12.22 -4.04
CA ILE A 77 -1.13 13.13 -4.21
C ILE A 77 -1.60 14.46 -4.82
N GLU A 78 -2.50 14.44 -5.79
CA GLU A 78 -3.05 15.63 -6.44
C GLU A 78 -3.95 16.46 -5.51
N ARG A 79 -4.73 15.83 -4.63
CA ARG A 79 -5.61 16.52 -3.67
C ARG A 79 -4.84 17.13 -2.49
N SER A 80 -3.79 16.45 -2.04
CA SER A 80 -3.03 16.79 -0.83
C SER A 80 -2.49 18.22 -0.73
N PRO A 81 -2.01 18.90 -1.80
CA PRO A 81 -1.45 20.24 -1.68
C PRO A 81 -2.53 21.28 -1.41
N SER A 82 -3.70 21.13 -2.04
CA SER A 82 -4.84 22.05 -1.85
C SER A 82 -5.33 21.99 -0.41
N GLU A 83 -5.49 20.79 0.15
CA GLU A 83 -5.85 20.59 1.56
C GLU A 83 -4.83 21.18 2.53
N LEU A 84 -3.54 21.02 2.21
CA LEU A 84 -2.46 21.56 3.03
C LEU A 84 -2.45 23.09 3.02
N VAL A 85 -2.67 23.71 1.86
CA VAL A 85 -2.77 25.17 1.72
C VAL A 85 -3.97 25.70 2.50
N GLU A 86 -5.13 25.05 2.38
CA GLU A 86 -6.32 25.42 3.16
C GLU A 86 -6.04 25.36 4.66
N LEU A 87 -5.45 24.27 5.17
CA LEU A 87 -5.13 24.12 6.58
C LEU A 87 -4.10 25.13 7.09
N ILE A 88 -3.13 25.51 6.26
CA ILE A 88 -2.17 26.58 6.59
C ILE A 88 -2.90 27.92 6.70
N ASN A 89 -3.77 28.24 5.75
CA ASN A 89 -4.54 29.49 5.75
C ASN A 89 -5.49 29.58 6.95
N GLU A 90 -6.23 28.51 7.26
CA GLU A 90 -7.13 28.48 8.43
C GLU A 90 -6.39 28.75 9.74
N LYS A 91 -5.18 28.17 9.91
CA LYS A 91 -4.34 28.40 11.08
C LYS A 91 -3.83 29.84 11.14
N GLN A 92 -3.44 30.39 9.98
CA GLN A 92 -3.01 31.78 9.86
C GLN A 92 -4.14 32.74 10.26
N GLU A 93 -5.32 32.59 9.66
CA GLU A 93 -6.49 33.43 9.95
C GLU A 93 -6.92 33.35 11.43
N ALA A 94 -6.93 32.15 12.00
CA ALA A 94 -7.28 31.96 13.41
C ALA A 94 -6.30 32.70 14.35
N ALA A 95 -5.03 32.73 13.98
CA ALA A 95 -4.02 33.42 14.76
C ALA A 95 -4.05 34.93 14.60
N GLU A 96 -4.21 35.42 13.37
CA GLU A 96 -4.38 36.85 13.10
C GLU A 96 -5.59 37.40 13.84
N LYS A 97 -6.69 36.64 13.89
CA LYS A 97 -7.87 36.99 14.68
C LYS A 97 -7.55 37.04 16.18
N TRP A 98 -6.88 36.01 16.71
CA TRP A 98 -6.48 35.99 18.12
C TRP A 98 -5.56 37.17 18.47
N GLU A 99 -4.58 37.46 17.61
CA GLU A 99 -3.64 38.56 17.77
C GLU A 99 -4.39 39.90 17.79
N LYS A 100 -5.28 40.13 16.82
CA LYS A 100 -6.10 41.34 16.75
C LYS A 100 -6.94 41.53 18.01
N ASP A 101 -7.68 40.49 18.42
CA ASP A 101 -8.53 40.54 19.62
C ASP A 101 -7.70 40.82 20.89
N PHE A 102 -6.48 40.29 20.94
CA PHE A 102 -5.56 40.49 22.05
C PHE A 102 -4.97 41.90 22.08
N ILE A 103 -4.55 42.43 20.92
CA ILE A 103 -4.08 43.82 20.76
C ILE A 103 -5.18 44.80 21.19
N GLU A 104 -6.41 44.65 20.70
CA GLU A 104 -7.53 45.52 21.08
C GLU A 104 -7.77 45.51 22.60
N LYS A 105 -7.56 44.37 23.24
CA LYS A 105 -7.71 44.25 24.70
C LYS A 105 -6.57 44.98 25.43
N LEU A 106 -5.34 44.89 24.95
CA LEU A 106 -4.20 45.63 25.48
C LEU A 106 -4.36 47.14 25.27
N GLU A 107 -4.82 47.59 24.11
CA GLU A 107 -5.08 49.00 23.83
C GLU A 107 -6.10 49.60 24.81
N ARG A 108 -7.20 48.87 25.09
CA ARG A 108 -8.19 49.27 26.10
C ARG A 108 -7.59 49.36 27.50
N GLU A 109 -6.77 48.40 27.89
CA GLU A 109 -6.11 48.41 29.20
C GLU A 109 -5.11 49.57 29.32
N ILE A 110 -4.30 49.82 28.29
CA ILE A 110 -3.37 50.95 28.24
C ILE A 110 -4.12 52.28 28.33
N ALA A 111 -5.23 52.45 27.61
CA ALA A 111 -6.04 53.65 27.65
C ALA A 111 -6.59 53.90 29.06
N GLU A 112 -7.11 52.87 29.72
CA GLU A 112 -7.64 52.97 31.07
C GLU A 112 -6.55 53.24 32.13
N LEU A 113 -5.39 52.58 32.01
CA LEU A 113 -4.24 52.85 32.87
C LEU A 113 -3.72 54.28 32.69
N THR A 114 -3.69 54.77 31.45
CA THR A 114 -3.29 56.15 31.12
C THR A 114 -4.28 57.16 31.70
N ARG A 115 -5.59 56.90 31.59
CA ARG A 115 -6.65 57.72 32.20
C ARG A 115 -6.47 57.80 33.72
N ARG A 116 -6.40 56.66 34.40
CA ARG A 116 -6.20 56.59 35.87
C ARG A 116 -4.90 57.27 36.31
N LYS A 117 -3.81 57.11 35.57
CA LYS A 117 -2.52 57.78 35.84
C LYS A 117 -2.67 59.30 35.78
N THR A 118 -3.39 59.83 34.78
CA THR A 118 -3.64 61.27 34.64
C THR A 118 -4.51 61.79 35.78
N GLU A 119 -5.61 61.10 36.10
CA GLU A 119 -6.49 61.47 37.22
C GLU A 119 -5.77 61.45 38.56
N LEU A 120 -4.93 60.44 38.82
CA LEU A 120 -4.09 60.38 40.03
C LEU A 120 -3.11 61.55 40.10
N LYS A 121 -2.53 61.95 38.96
CA LYS A 121 -1.62 63.10 38.89
C LYS A 121 -2.36 64.40 39.20
N GLU A 122 -3.55 64.62 38.64
CA GLU A 122 -4.37 65.80 38.94
C GLU A 122 -4.79 65.83 40.42
N LEU A 123 -5.24 64.69 40.94
CA LEU A 123 -5.64 64.53 42.34
C LEU A 123 -4.50 64.86 43.31
N SER A 124 -3.25 64.57 42.93
CA SER A 124 -2.05 64.84 43.75
C SER A 124 -1.75 66.34 43.96
N TYR A 125 -2.28 67.21 43.09
CA TYR A 125 -2.17 68.67 43.20
C TYR A 125 -3.43 69.32 43.79
N SER A 126 -4.47 68.54 44.10
CA SER A 126 -5.73 69.05 44.63
C SER A 126 -5.64 69.33 46.13
N GLU A 127 -6.22 70.45 46.57
CA GLU A 127 -6.38 70.78 48.00
C GLU A 127 -7.75 70.32 48.56
N ASP A 128 -8.62 69.73 47.72
CA ASP A 128 -9.90 69.16 48.16
C ASP A 128 -9.68 67.76 48.76
N TYR A 129 -9.33 67.73 50.05
CA TYR A 129 -9.05 66.51 50.80
C TYR A 129 -10.25 65.54 50.87
N ILE A 130 -11.48 66.04 50.85
CA ILE A 130 -12.68 65.19 50.88
C ILE A 130 -12.84 64.47 49.53
N HIS A 131 -12.63 65.19 48.42
CA HIS A 131 -12.65 64.61 47.08
C HIS A 131 -11.57 63.55 46.89
N ILE A 132 -10.35 63.81 47.39
CA ILE A 132 -9.24 62.85 47.41
C ILE A 132 -9.65 61.54 48.09
N LEU A 133 -10.15 61.63 49.34
CA LEU A 133 -10.54 60.47 50.12
C LEU A 133 -11.68 59.67 49.48
N ARG A 134 -12.59 60.35 48.76
CA ARG A 134 -13.73 59.70 48.11
C ARG A 134 -13.34 58.93 46.84
N ILE A 135 -12.44 59.47 46.02
CA ILE A 135 -12.14 58.92 44.68
C ILE A 135 -10.96 57.95 44.70
N PHE A 136 -9.97 58.14 45.58
CA PHE A 136 -8.77 57.32 45.63
C PHE A 136 -9.03 55.79 45.68
N PRO A 137 -10.02 55.25 46.44
CA PRO A 137 -10.32 53.81 46.45
C PRO A 137 -10.71 53.25 45.08
N THR A 138 -11.38 54.05 44.24
CA THR A 138 -11.82 53.63 42.89
C THR A 138 -10.68 53.65 41.87
N LEU A 139 -9.66 54.49 42.08
CA LEU A 139 -8.47 54.57 41.23
C LEU A 139 -7.39 53.55 41.61
N SER A 140 -7.35 53.16 42.88
CA SER A 140 -6.35 52.23 43.44
C SER A 140 -6.71 50.75 43.24
N THR A 141 -7.95 50.44 42.85
CA THR A 141 -8.37 49.07 42.51
C THR A 141 -7.95 48.72 41.09
N LEU A 142 -6.90 47.90 40.95
CA LEU A 142 -6.43 47.41 39.66
C LEU A 142 -7.14 46.11 39.28
N SER A 143 -7.93 46.15 38.21
CA SER A 143 -8.30 44.95 37.46
C SER A 143 -7.19 44.66 36.45
N HIS A 144 -6.17 43.91 36.86
CA HIS A 144 -5.11 43.49 35.95
C HIS A 144 -5.66 42.49 34.92
N MET A 145 -5.46 42.77 33.64
CA MET A 145 -5.65 41.75 32.62
C MET A 145 -4.67 40.61 32.89
N LYS A 146 -5.17 39.37 32.90
CA LYS A 146 -4.28 38.20 32.91
C LYS A 146 -3.57 38.13 31.57
N ILE A 147 -2.30 38.51 31.55
CA ILE A 147 -1.40 38.31 30.42
C ILE A 147 -1.15 36.79 30.31
N PRO A 148 -1.40 36.16 29.15
CA PRO A 148 -1.05 34.77 28.94
C PRO A 148 0.44 34.55 29.20
N SER A 149 0.80 33.48 29.89
CA SER A 149 2.19 33.14 30.21
C SER A 149 3.04 32.83 28.98
N ASN A 150 2.41 32.53 27.84
CA ASN A 150 3.05 32.35 26.56
C ASN A 150 2.21 33.05 25.50
N ILE A 151 2.78 34.09 24.89
CA ILE A 151 2.30 34.57 23.58
C ILE A 151 2.62 33.41 22.61
N PRO A 152 1.65 32.92 21.81
CA PRO A 152 1.93 31.91 20.80
C PRO A 152 2.99 32.47 19.86
N LEU A 153 4.26 32.10 20.09
CA LEU A 153 5.31 32.41 19.16
C LEU A 153 4.97 31.62 17.90
N TYR A 154 4.78 32.32 16.79
CA TYR A 154 4.38 31.77 15.50
C TYR A 154 5.53 30.96 14.87
N ALA A 155 6.03 29.97 15.60
CA ALA A 155 7.04 29.04 15.14
C ALA A 155 6.37 28.03 14.20
N ASP A 156 6.41 28.39 12.91
CA ASP A 156 6.25 27.52 11.75
C ASP A 156 5.06 26.53 11.78
N PRO A 157 3.82 27.03 11.65
CA PRO A 157 2.62 26.20 11.46
C PRO A 157 2.72 25.28 10.23
N CYS A 158 3.59 25.62 9.27
CA CYS A 158 3.70 24.97 7.97
C CYS A 158 4.50 23.67 8.08
N LEU A 159 5.70 23.69 8.67
CA LEU A 159 6.61 22.53 8.66
C LEU A 159 6.04 21.31 9.40
N GLY A 160 5.37 21.53 10.54
CA GLY A 160 4.72 20.46 11.29
C GLY A 160 3.54 19.85 10.54
N THR A 161 2.77 20.69 9.84
CA THR A 161 1.59 20.28 9.07
C THR A 161 1.99 19.54 7.79
N VAL A 162 2.99 20.05 7.06
CA VAL A 162 3.60 19.41 5.89
C VAL A 162 4.12 18.02 6.27
N ARG A 163 4.88 17.92 7.38
CA ARG A 163 5.43 16.66 7.86
C ARG A 163 4.32 15.64 8.15
N LYS A 164 3.25 16.06 8.82
CA LYS A 164 2.10 15.18 9.12
C LYS A 164 1.45 14.63 7.85
N MET A 165 1.21 15.49 6.85
CA MET A 165 0.63 15.08 5.57
C MET A 165 1.56 14.10 4.83
N LEU A 166 2.86 14.38 4.79
CA LEU A 166 3.84 13.46 4.21
C LEU A 166 3.85 12.10 4.92
N SER A 167 3.76 12.08 6.26
CA SER A 167 3.66 10.84 7.01
C SER A 167 2.41 10.03 6.63
N GLN A 168 1.27 10.68 6.44
CA GLN A 168 0.03 10.01 6.02
C GLN A 168 0.15 9.43 4.60
N LEU A 169 0.79 10.14 3.67
CA LEU A 169 1.06 9.61 2.32
C LEU A 169 1.97 8.37 2.37
N VAL A 170 3.02 8.40 3.20
CA VAL A 170 3.92 7.25 3.39
C VAL A 170 3.19 6.06 3.99
N GLU A 171 2.32 6.28 4.97
CA GLU A 171 1.52 5.24 5.60
C GLU A 171 0.60 4.55 4.58
N LEU A 172 -0.09 5.33 3.75
CA LEU A 172 -0.96 4.80 2.70
C LEU A 172 -0.19 3.97 1.66
N ILE A 173 0.98 4.43 1.21
CA ILE A 173 1.84 3.65 0.30
C ILE A 173 2.27 2.32 0.96
N THR A 174 2.61 2.37 2.24
CA THR A 174 3.04 1.19 3.01
C THR A 174 1.90 0.17 3.19
N GLU A 175 0.67 0.65 3.37
CA GLU A 175 -0.52 -0.21 3.44
C GLU A 175 -0.79 -0.91 2.10
N GLU A 176 -0.67 -0.18 0.99
CA GLU A 176 -0.82 -0.75 -0.35
C GLU A 176 0.26 -1.79 -0.67
N GLU A 177 1.51 -1.54 -0.28
CA GLU A 177 2.61 -2.51 -0.41
C GLU A 177 2.32 -3.81 0.36
N LYS A 178 1.84 -3.70 1.61
CA LYS A 178 1.45 -4.86 2.43
C LYS A 178 0.29 -5.63 1.79
N ARG A 179 -0.69 -4.92 1.22
CA ARG A 179 -1.83 -5.53 0.54
C ARG A 179 -1.40 -6.32 -0.70
N PHE A 180 -0.46 -5.80 -1.48
CA PHE A 180 0.15 -6.55 -2.60
C PHE A 180 0.90 -7.78 -2.11
N SER A 181 1.74 -7.63 -1.09
CA SER A 181 2.50 -8.74 -0.50
C SER A 181 1.60 -9.88 -0.02
N ALA A 182 0.44 -9.55 0.56
CA ALA A 182 -0.54 -10.54 1.00
C ALA A 182 -1.19 -11.30 -0.18
N LYS A 183 -1.56 -10.58 -1.26
CA LYS A 183 -2.09 -11.20 -2.48
C LYS A 183 -1.08 -12.15 -3.14
N ASP A 184 0.20 -11.77 -3.14
CA ASP A 184 1.26 -12.64 -3.68
C ASP A 184 1.42 -13.91 -2.85
N LEU A 185 1.33 -13.79 -1.52
CA LEU A 185 1.36 -14.94 -0.61
C LEU A 185 0.19 -15.90 -0.87
N GLU A 186 -1.03 -15.39 -1.02
CA GLU A 186 -2.21 -16.20 -1.36
C GLU A 186 -2.03 -16.92 -2.70
N LYS A 187 -1.50 -16.22 -3.72
CA LYS A 187 -1.18 -16.82 -5.02
C LYS A 187 -0.11 -17.91 -4.91
N ILE A 188 0.90 -17.77 -4.05
CA ILE A 188 1.92 -18.80 -3.87
C ILE A 188 1.33 -20.02 -3.15
N GLN A 189 0.46 -19.79 -2.16
CA GLN A 189 -0.15 -20.85 -1.37
C GLN A 189 -1.08 -21.75 -2.19
N GLN A 190 -1.65 -21.26 -3.29
CA GLN A 190 -2.47 -22.10 -4.19
C GLN A 190 -1.67 -23.17 -4.95
N TYR A 191 -0.33 -23.03 -4.98
CA TYR A 191 0.59 -24.01 -5.58
C TYR A 191 1.27 -24.89 -4.50
N ALA A 192 0.85 -24.77 -3.24
CA ALA A 192 1.35 -25.62 -2.17
C ALA A 192 0.72 -27.02 -2.31
N ASP A 193 1.47 -27.95 -2.88
CA ASP A 193 1.16 -29.38 -2.86
C ASP A 193 1.92 -30.09 -1.74
N ASP A 194 1.30 -31.13 -1.20
CA ASP A 194 1.94 -32.02 -0.22
C ASP A 194 3.03 -32.83 -0.92
N VAL A 195 4.30 -32.48 -0.66
CA VAL A 195 5.44 -33.17 -1.27
C VAL A 195 5.65 -34.51 -0.59
N THR A 196 5.09 -35.57 -1.17
CA THR A 196 5.35 -36.95 -0.74
C THR A 196 6.49 -37.56 -1.55
N LEU A 197 7.48 -38.15 -0.87
CA LEU A 197 8.52 -38.94 -1.52
C LEU A 197 7.98 -40.33 -1.84
N ASP A 198 8.04 -40.73 -3.11
CA ASP A 198 7.75 -42.11 -3.53
C ASP A 198 8.84 -43.05 -2.96
N PRO A 199 8.49 -44.03 -2.11
CA PRO A 199 9.45 -44.95 -1.52
C PRO A 199 10.27 -45.76 -2.54
N ASP A 200 9.74 -45.98 -3.74
CA ASP A 200 10.34 -46.85 -4.74
C ASP A 200 11.33 -46.11 -5.68
N THR A 201 11.21 -44.79 -5.80
CA THR A 201 12.08 -43.95 -6.65
C THR A 201 12.91 -42.92 -5.90
N ALA A 202 12.52 -42.51 -4.70
CA ALA A 202 13.25 -41.51 -3.92
C ALA A 202 14.56 -42.07 -3.33
N HIS A 203 15.61 -41.25 -3.34
CA HIS A 203 16.88 -41.63 -2.74
C HIS A 203 16.74 -41.83 -1.22
N PRO A 204 17.26 -42.93 -0.61
CA PRO A 204 17.02 -43.28 0.80
C PRO A 204 17.45 -42.23 1.84
N CYS A 205 18.32 -41.31 1.43
CA CYS A 205 18.83 -40.23 2.29
C CYS A 205 17.96 -38.97 2.30
N LEU A 206 16.94 -38.88 1.44
CA LEU A 206 16.03 -37.74 1.42
C LEU A 206 14.94 -37.94 2.47
N ARG A 207 14.69 -36.92 3.30
CA ARG A 207 13.59 -36.87 4.26
C ARG A 207 12.87 -35.54 4.12
N VAL A 208 11.56 -35.59 3.98
CA VAL A 208 10.71 -34.39 4.05
C VAL A 208 10.58 -34.04 5.53
N LYS A 209 10.88 -32.78 5.87
CA LYS A 209 10.54 -32.22 7.18
C LYS A 209 9.32 -31.34 6.98
N GLU A 210 8.26 -31.61 7.74
CA GLU A 210 7.16 -30.68 7.88
C GLU A 210 7.70 -29.37 8.49
N VAL A 211 7.23 -28.25 7.94
CA VAL A 211 7.58 -26.89 8.39
C VAL A 211 6.53 -26.39 9.37
#